data_AF-A0A382JRJ2-F1
#
_entry.id   AF-A0A382JRJ2-F1
#
_cell.length_a   1.000
_cell.length_b   1.000
_cell.length_c   1.000
_cell.angle_alpha   90.00
_cell.angle_beta   90.00
_cell.angle_gamma   90.00
#
_symmetry.space_group_name_H-M   'P 1'
#
loop_
_entity.id
_entity.type
_entity.pdbx_description
1 polymer ?
#
loop_
_entity_poly.entity_id
_entity_poly.type
_entity_poly.pdbx_seq_one_letter_code
_entity_poly.pdbx_strand_id
1 'polypeptide(L)'
;MPEKTDLNVSPYYDDYSEDKNFHKIIYRASRPLQSRELTQSQSILQNQIERFGNHMFKEGSIVSGAIADVDMRIYYVKVSAANPNENGDANVETYREATHGKYVQGKTSGVLAKVITSAAETSDDKLTLFVRYLSQGTDTDHSYAFTAGEELQTVTVDSAGAAADVGADNNDFKVMPTADEPNGRSSIANISEGIIYSRGFFVKVAEQELILEKYSGAPSYKVGLSITESFVTSATDNSLQDNSTGTSNENAAGADRFKVALTLSKTTLTAVEDTNFIELVRVNKGIIELQVNRPMYSEIENTLARRTFDASGDFVVRQFSQSMREHLDDTTNRGYYTKALGGNEAKFVMQVSPGKAYVKGFEIDKVGTTPIPLNKARTTKN
;
A
#
# COMPACT_ATOMS: atom_id res chain seq x y z
N MET A 1 14.43 13.05 8.62
CA MET A 1 14.88 14.25 7.87
C MET A 1 13.83 15.32 8.08
N PRO A 2 14.19 16.60 8.26
CA PRO A 2 13.18 17.63 8.46
C PRO A 2 12.31 17.81 7.21
N GLU A 3 11.22 18.56 7.38
CA GLU A 3 10.38 19.07 6.28
C GLU A 3 11.23 19.53 5.09
N LYS A 4 10.82 19.15 3.88
CA LYS A 4 11.59 19.49 2.66
C LYS A 4 11.16 20.83 2.07
N THR A 5 9.92 21.23 2.31
CA THR A 5 9.35 22.49 1.85
C THR A 5 9.98 23.65 2.64
N ASP A 6 10.44 24.66 1.90
CA ASP A 6 10.98 25.87 2.50
C ASP A 6 9.83 26.82 2.88
N LEU A 7 9.65 27.05 4.18
CA LEU A 7 8.65 27.97 4.74
C LEU A 7 9.21 29.40 4.91
N ASN A 8 10.51 29.62 4.70
CA ASN A 8 11.14 30.93 4.79
C ASN A 8 11.03 31.73 3.47
N VAL A 9 9.87 31.65 2.84
CA VAL A 9 9.56 32.33 1.58
C VAL A 9 8.24 33.08 1.71
N SER A 10 8.00 34.03 0.81
CA SER A 10 6.72 34.75 0.77
C SER A 10 5.57 33.77 0.54
N PRO A 11 4.44 33.88 1.27
CA PRO A 11 4.09 34.90 2.26
C PRO A 11 4.42 34.55 3.73
N TYR A 12 5.03 33.40 4.01
CA TYR A 12 5.11 32.81 5.35
C TYR A 12 6.31 33.28 6.18
N TYR A 13 7.48 33.49 5.55
CA TYR A 13 8.69 34.03 6.17
C TYR A 13 9.06 33.38 7.52
N ASP A 14 8.93 32.06 7.63
CA ASP A 14 9.37 31.35 8.85
C ASP A 14 10.90 31.29 8.91
N ASP A 15 11.50 32.30 9.55
CA ASP A 15 12.95 32.44 9.68
C ASP A 15 13.52 31.79 10.96
N TYR A 16 12.82 30.80 11.51
CA TYR A 16 13.33 30.02 12.62
C TYR A 16 14.70 29.40 12.30
N SER A 17 15.61 29.45 13.29
CA SER A 17 16.97 28.92 13.15
C SER A 17 17.35 28.20 14.43
N GLU A 18 17.74 26.92 14.30
CA GLU A 18 18.17 26.08 15.42
C GLU A 18 19.43 26.62 16.10
N ASP A 19 20.33 27.27 15.36
CA ASP A 19 21.59 27.82 15.87
C ASP A 19 21.37 28.85 17.00
N LYS A 20 20.22 29.52 16.99
CA LYS A 20 19.86 30.51 18.00
C LYS A 20 19.39 29.89 19.33
N ASN A 21 19.14 28.57 19.37
CA ASN A 21 18.78 27.82 20.57
C ASN A 21 17.59 28.41 21.37
N PHE A 22 16.58 28.95 20.66
CA PHE A 22 15.35 29.40 21.31
C PHE A 22 14.41 28.22 21.58
N HIS A 23 13.89 28.14 22.81
CA HIS A 23 13.01 27.07 23.26
C HIS A 23 11.56 27.48 23.50
N LYS A 24 11.30 28.78 23.63
CA LYS A 24 9.95 29.31 23.87
C LYS A 24 9.89 30.78 23.53
N ILE A 25 8.78 31.20 22.94
CA ILE A 25 8.44 32.60 22.73
C ILE A 25 7.65 33.12 23.93
N ILE A 26 8.03 34.30 24.42
CA ILE A 26 7.41 34.95 25.58
C ILE A 26 6.73 36.23 25.12
N TYR A 27 5.40 36.20 25.07
CA TYR A 27 4.59 37.35 24.69
C TYR A 27 4.58 38.43 25.78
N ARG A 28 4.67 39.70 25.37
CA ARG A 28 4.60 40.85 26.28
C ARG A 28 3.22 41.50 26.18
N ALA A 29 2.56 41.71 27.32
CA ALA A 29 1.18 42.20 27.38
C ALA A 29 0.93 43.57 26.71
N SER A 30 1.96 44.41 26.57
CA SER A 30 1.84 45.75 25.96
C SER A 30 2.27 45.81 24.49
N ARG A 31 2.49 44.67 23.82
CA ARG A 31 2.88 44.62 22.41
C ARG A 31 1.86 43.81 21.59
N PRO A 32 1.53 44.25 20.36
CA PRO A 32 0.68 43.46 19.48
C PRO A 32 1.37 42.14 19.12
N LEU A 33 0.57 41.08 19.01
CA LEU A 33 1.05 39.79 18.52
C LEU A 33 1.41 39.91 17.03
N GLN A 34 2.57 39.38 16.66
CA GLN A 34 3.03 39.36 15.27
C GLN A 34 2.89 37.94 14.73
N SER A 35 2.53 37.81 13.45
CA SER A 35 2.42 36.52 12.76
C SER A 35 3.71 35.70 12.90
N ARG A 36 4.87 36.33 12.73
CA ARG A 36 6.19 35.71 12.91
C ARG A 36 6.35 35.01 14.26
N GLU A 37 5.90 35.61 15.35
CA GLU A 37 6.01 35.04 16.69
C GLU A 37 5.12 33.79 16.85
N LEU A 38 3.94 33.80 16.23
CA LEU A 38 3.04 32.64 16.23
C LEU A 38 3.62 31.50 15.39
N THR A 39 4.12 31.80 14.19
CA THR A 39 4.76 30.81 13.31
C THR A 39 5.97 30.17 14.00
N GLN A 40 6.92 30.97 14.49
CA GLN A 40 8.08 30.43 15.19
C GLN A 40 7.72 29.64 16.45
N SER A 41 6.62 29.98 17.14
CA SER A 41 6.17 29.19 18.30
C SER A 41 5.74 27.79 17.92
N GLN A 42 5.13 27.63 16.73
CA GLN A 42 4.75 26.33 16.17
C GLN A 42 6.01 25.57 15.74
N SER A 43 6.94 26.21 15.05
CA SER A 43 8.20 25.60 14.58
C SER A 43 9.07 25.12 15.74
N ILE A 44 9.16 25.89 16.83
CA ILE A 44 9.87 25.46 18.06
C ILE A 44 9.23 24.20 18.65
N LEU A 45 7.91 24.17 18.79
CA LEU A 45 7.20 23.03 19.34
C LEU A 45 7.33 21.80 18.43
N GLN A 46 7.19 21.99 17.12
CA GLN A 46 7.36 20.94 16.12
C GLN A 46 8.78 20.36 16.16
N ASN A 47 9.82 21.18 16.31
CA ASN A 47 11.20 20.71 16.48
C ASN A 47 11.39 19.87 17.75
N GLN A 48 10.71 20.19 18.86
CA GLN A 48 10.77 19.34 20.06
C GLN A 48 10.11 17.98 19.81
N ILE A 49 8.97 17.96 19.12
CA ILE A 49 8.27 16.72 18.74
C ILE A 49 9.12 15.90 17.77
N GLU A 50 9.74 16.54 16.78
CA GLU A 50 10.64 15.89 15.84
C GLU A 50 11.83 15.25 16.55
N ARG A 51 12.51 15.96 17.46
CA ARG A 51 13.63 15.41 18.24
C ARG A 51 13.23 14.17 19.05
N PHE A 52 12.06 14.22 19.69
CA PHE A 52 11.51 13.07 20.39
C PHE A 52 11.20 11.92 19.42
N GLY A 53 10.54 12.23 18.30
CA GLY A 53 10.22 11.26 17.25
C GLY A 53 11.46 10.56 16.71
N ASN A 54 12.50 11.30 16.34
CA ASN A 54 13.77 10.78 15.82
C ASN A 54 14.54 9.92 16.83
N HIS A 55 14.38 10.18 18.14
CA HIS A 55 14.96 9.35 19.19
C HIS A 55 14.22 8.01 19.33
N MET A 56 12.90 8.02 19.15
CA MET A 56 12.05 6.84 19.33
C MET A 56 11.96 6.00 18.06
N PHE A 57 11.64 6.59 16.91
CA PHE A 57 11.32 5.93 15.65
C PHE A 57 12.34 6.26 14.56
N LYS A 58 12.56 5.32 13.65
CA LYS A 58 13.25 5.59 12.39
C LYS A 58 12.31 6.30 11.42
N GLU A 59 12.88 7.10 10.54
CA GLU A 59 12.17 7.75 9.44
C GLU A 59 11.44 6.69 8.57
N GLY A 60 10.18 6.95 8.23
CA GLY A 60 9.32 6.02 7.49
C GLY A 60 8.77 4.86 8.32
N SER A 61 9.01 4.84 9.63
CA SER A 61 8.48 3.79 10.51
C SER A 61 6.97 3.90 10.67
N ILE A 62 6.31 2.76 10.63
CA ILE A 62 4.95 2.61 11.12
C ILE A 62 4.95 2.84 12.63
N VAL A 63 4.05 3.69 13.15
CA VAL A 63 3.92 3.93 14.60
C VAL A 63 2.75 3.14 15.16
N SER A 64 1.62 3.14 14.45
CA SER A 64 0.40 2.39 14.81
C SER A 64 -0.42 2.15 13.55
N GLY A 65 -1.09 1.00 13.44
CA GLY A 65 -1.87 0.65 12.25
C GLY A 65 -1.00 0.57 11.00
N ALA A 66 -1.50 1.11 9.86
CA ALA A 66 -0.76 1.24 8.59
C ALA A 66 -0.11 -0.07 8.13
N ILE A 67 -0.83 -1.18 8.31
CA ILE A 67 -0.36 -2.50 7.91
C ILE A 67 -0.64 -2.62 6.42
N ALA A 68 0.42 -2.76 5.63
CA ALA A 68 0.33 -3.06 4.22
C ALA A 68 0.28 -4.58 4.01
N ASP A 69 -0.66 -5.02 3.18
CA ASP A 69 -0.79 -6.41 2.75
C ASP A 69 -0.91 -6.48 1.23
N VAL A 70 -0.53 -7.62 0.66
CA VAL A 70 -0.62 -7.89 -0.77
C VAL A 70 -1.38 -9.18 -0.99
N ASP A 71 -2.56 -9.08 -1.58
CA ASP A 71 -3.34 -10.24 -1.98
C ASP A 71 -3.16 -10.53 -3.47
N MET A 72 -2.66 -11.73 -3.75
CA MET A 72 -2.41 -12.28 -5.10
C MET A 72 -3.45 -13.33 -5.50
N ARG A 73 -4.45 -13.58 -4.65
CA ARG A 73 -5.53 -14.57 -4.87
C ARG A 73 -6.84 -13.91 -5.28
N ILE A 74 -6.75 -12.72 -5.88
CA ILE A 74 -7.90 -12.01 -6.43
C ILE A 74 -8.04 -12.40 -7.90
N TYR A 75 -9.27 -12.34 -8.39
CA TYR A 75 -9.58 -12.62 -9.79
C TYR A 75 -10.06 -11.34 -10.47
N TYR A 76 -9.75 -11.18 -11.74
CA TYR A 76 -10.34 -10.12 -12.56
C TYR A 76 -11.42 -10.73 -13.46
N VAL A 77 -12.43 -9.93 -13.79
CA VAL A 77 -13.54 -10.27 -14.69
C VAL A 77 -13.76 -9.08 -15.61
N LYS A 78 -13.50 -9.25 -16.91
CA LYS A 78 -13.79 -8.22 -17.92
C LYS A 78 -15.28 -8.24 -18.24
N VAL A 79 -15.90 -7.07 -18.19
CA VAL A 79 -17.33 -6.88 -18.44
C VAL A 79 -17.54 -5.85 -19.55
N SER A 80 -18.67 -5.95 -20.22
CA SER A 80 -19.15 -4.97 -21.19
C SER A 80 -19.42 -3.63 -20.49
N ALA A 81 -19.20 -2.51 -21.20
CA ALA A 81 -19.57 -1.17 -20.72
C ALA A 81 -21.06 -0.84 -20.90
N ALA A 82 -21.79 -1.68 -21.62
CA ALA A 82 -23.24 -1.60 -21.75
C ALA A 82 -23.93 -2.52 -20.74
N ASN A 83 -24.92 -1.97 -20.02
CA ASN A 83 -25.80 -2.74 -19.17
C ASN A 83 -26.68 -3.66 -20.03
N PRO A 84 -26.73 -4.99 -19.76
CA PRO A 84 -27.62 -5.90 -20.49
C PRO A 84 -29.10 -5.71 -20.14
N ASN A 85 -29.43 -5.01 -19.04
CA ASN A 85 -30.81 -4.77 -18.61
C ASN A 85 -31.29 -3.38 -19.08
N GLU A 86 -32.30 -3.37 -19.96
CA GLU A 86 -32.89 -2.17 -20.54
C GLU A 86 -33.59 -1.25 -19.52
N ASN A 87 -33.91 -1.76 -18.32
CA ASN A 87 -34.58 -1.01 -17.25
C ASN A 87 -33.60 -0.38 -16.24
N GLY A 88 -32.29 -0.53 -16.44
CA GLY A 88 -31.24 0.06 -15.61
C GLY A 88 -30.51 1.22 -16.30
N ASP A 89 -29.43 1.70 -15.68
CA ASP A 89 -28.60 2.73 -16.30
C ASP A 89 -27.88 2.16 -17.53
N ALA A 90 -27.96 2.85 -18.66
CA ALA A 90 -27.42 2.36 -19.94
C ALA A 90 -25.89 2.22 -19.94
N ASN A 91 -25.19 2.96 -19.06
CA ASN A 91 -23.73 2.95 -18.96
C ASN A 91 -23.28 2.39 -17.61
N VAL A 92 -22.43 1.37 -17.67
CA VAL A 92 -21.89 0.66 -16.51
C VAL A 92 -21.06 1.56 -15.60
N GLU A 93 -20.43 2.61 -16.13
CA GLU A 93 -19.64 3.55 -15.34
C GLU A 93 -20.47 4.31 -14.29
N THR A 94 -21.77 4.50 -14.50
CA THR A 94 -22.63 5.23 -13.55
C THR A 94 -22.79 4.50 -12.22
N TYR A 95 -22.79 3.16 -12.24
CA TYR A 95 -23.00 2.33 -11.05
C TYR A 95 -21.78 1.50 -10.63
N ARG A 96 -20.72 1.47 -11.43
CA ARG A 96 -19.49 0.70 -11.19
C ARG A 96 -18.92 0.92 -9.78
N GLU A 97 -18.76 2.17 -9.33
CA GLU A 97 -18.19 2.47 -8.01
C GLU A 97 -19.16 2.13 -6.86
N ALA A 98 -20.47 2.27 -7.10
CA ALA A 98 -21.49 1.87 -6.14
C ALA A 98 -21.59 0.35 -5.95
N THR A 99 -20.98 -0.44 -6.85
CA THR A 99 -20.89 -1.91 -6.71
C THR A 99 -19.68 -2.39 -5.89
N HIS A 100 -18.76 -1.50 -5.51
CA HIS A 100 -17.65 -1.85 -4.64
C HIS A 100 -18.17 -2.37 -3.28
N GLY A 101 -17.68 -3.53 -2.86
CA GLY A 101 -18.11 -4.19 -1.62
C GLY A 101 -19.42 -4.98 -1.72
N LYS A 102 -20.17 -4.90 -2.83
CA LYS A 102 -21.38 -5.70 -3.08
C LYS A 102 -21.05 -7.10 -3.58
N TYR A 103 -22.04 -8.00 -3.51
CA TYR A 103 -21.94 -9.35 -4.06
C TYR A 103 -22.63 -9.40 -5.43
N VAL A 104 -22.01 -10.13 -6.35
CA VAL A 104 -22.52 -10.38 -7.69
C VAL A 104 -22.66 -11.89 -7.91
N GLN A 105 -23.74 -12.29 -8.57
CA GLN A 105 -24.01 -13.68 -8.92
C GLN A 105 -24.17 -13.83 -10.42
N GLY A 106 -23.55 -14.85 -11.02
CA GLY A 106 -23.79 -15.20 -12.42
C GLY A 106 -25.14 -15.87 -12.60
N LYS A 107 -25.98 -15.39 -13.53
CA LYS A 107 -27.30 -15.98 -13.81
C LYS A 107 -27.20 -17.41 -14.36
N THR A 108 -26.14 -17.70 -15.11
CA THR A 108 -25.91 -19.03 -15.73
C THR A 108 -25.09 -19.93 -14.84
N SER A 109 -23.93 -19.47 -14.36
CA SER A 109 -23.04 -20.28 -13.53
C SER A 109 -23.49 -20.41 -12.08
N GLY A 110 -24.31 -19.48 -11.57
CA GLY A 110 -24.67 -19.40 -10.15
C GLY A 110 -23.51 -19.05 -9.21
N VAL A 111 -22.32 -18.72 -9.75
CA VAL A 111 -21.12 -18.39 -8.98
C VAL A 111 -21.35 -17.11 -8.20
N LEU A 112 -20.95 -17.09 -6.93
CA LEU A 112 -21.06 -15.92 -6.06
C LEU A 112 -19.69 -15.29 -5.87
N ALA A 113 -19.55 -14.01 -6.19
CA ALA A 113 -18.32 -13.26 -5.97
C ALA A 113 -18.57 -11.92 -5.26
N LYS A 114 -17.63 -11.49 -4.43
CA LYS A 114 -17.60 -10.13 -3.88
C LYS A 114 -16.76 -9.23 -4.76
N VAL A 115 -17.29 -8.09 -5.17
CA VAL A 115 -16.53 -7.06 -5.88
C VAL A 115 -15.69 -6.30 -4.87
N ILE A 116 -14.37 -6.32 -5.03
CA ILE A 116 -13.44 -5.56 -4.19
C ILE A 116 -13.33 -4.15 -4.77
N THR A 117 -12.87 -4.07 -6.01
CA THR A 117 -12.66 -2.81 -6.74
C THR A 117 -12.89 -3.05 -8.22
N SER A 118 -12.86 -1.99 -9.03
CA SER A 118 -13.02 -2.09 -10.47
C SER A 118 -12.21 -1.02 -11.20
N ALA A 119 -11.85 -1.32 -12.45
CA ALA A 119 -11.18 -0.40 -13.36
C ALA A 119 -12.14 0.00 -14.49
N ALA A 120 -12.16 1.31 -14.76
CA ALA A 120 -12.95 1.89 -15.85
C ALA A 120 -12.43 1.45 -17.23
N GLU A 121 -13.32 1.49 -18.24
CA GLU A 121 -12.90 1.26 -19.63
C GLU A 121 -11.98 2.39 -20.12
N THR A 122 -10.90 1.99 -20.79
CA THR A 122 -10.01 2.90 -21.54
C THR A 122 -9.98 2.46 -23.01
N SER A 123 -9.32 3.22 -23.88
CA SER A 123 -9.20 2.84 -25.30
C SER A 123 -8.60 1.45 -25.52
N ASP A 124 -7.73 1.03 -24.59
CA ASP A 124 -6.93 -0.19 -24.72
C ASP A 124 -7.40 -1.29 -23.75
N ASP A 125 -7.92 -0.93 -22.57
CA ASP A 125 -8.41 -1.87 -21.56
C ASP A 125 -9.93 -1.84 -21.42
N LYS A 126 -10.56 -3.02 -21.42
CA LYS A 126 -11.99 -3.18 -21.14
C LYS A 126 -12.31 -2.98 -19.66
N LEU A 127 -13.56 -2.61 -19.37
CA LEU A 127 -14.06 -2.47 -17.99
C LEU A 127 -13.81 -3.78 -17.24
N THR A 128 -13.11 -3.69 -16.10
CA THR A 128 -12.64 -4.87 -15.38
C THR A 128 -13.06 -4.80 -13.92
N LEU A 129 -13.79 -5.80 -13.45
CA LEU A 129 -14.14 -5.98 -12.04
C LEU A 129 -13.08 -6.86 -11.37
N PHE A 130 -12.61 -6.47 -10.19
CA PHE A 130 -11.73 -7.29 -9.36
C PHE A 130 -12.58 -7.94 -8.27
N VAL A 131 -12.66 -9.26 -8.31
CA VAL A 131 -13.58 -10.04 -7.50
C VAL A 131 -12.87 -11.11 -6.69
N ARG A 132 -13.47 -11.45 -5.56
CA ARG A 132 -13.15 -12.64 -4.78
C ARG A 132 -14.32 -13.60 -4.82
N TYR A 133 -14.10 -14.78 -5.39
CA TYR A 133 -15.10 -15.85 -5.41
C TYR A 133 -15.34 -16.39 -4.00
N LEU A 134 -16.61 -16.50 -3.60
CA LEU A 134 -17.05 -16.97 -2.29
C LEU A 134 -17.62 -18.38 -2.36
N SER A 135 -18.39 -18.67 -3.42
CA SER A 135 -18.97 -19.98 -3.67
C SER A 135 -18.74 -20.39 -5.11
N GLN A 136 -18.50 -21.68 -5.31
CA GLN A 136 -18.56 -22.30 -6.64
C GLN A 136 -19.98 -22.21 -7.19
N GLY A 137 -20.07 -22.31 -8.50
CA GLY A 137 -21.32 -22.28 -9.23
C GLY A 137 -22.26 -23.42 -8.86
N THR A 138 -23.55 -23.14 -8.86
CA THR A 138 -24.62 -24.14 -8.68
C THR A 138 -24.96 -24.88 -9.98
N ASP A 139 -24.23 -24.59 -11.06
CA ASP A 139 -24.34 -25.27 -12.35
C ASP A 139 -23.81 -26.71 -12.28
N THR A 140 -24.23 -27.52 -13.25
CA THR A 140 -23.89 -28.94 -13.44
C THR A 140 -22.38 -29.21 -13.38
N ASP A 141 -21.57 -28.27 -13.89
CA ASP A 141 -20.12 -28.36 -13.95
C ASP A 141 -19.39 -27.81 -12.70
N HIS A 142 -20.12 -27.29 -11.71
CA HIS A 142 -19.56 -26.68 -10.49
C HIS A 142 -18.44 -25.66 -10.79
N SER A 143 -18.71 -24.75 -11.73
CA SER A 143 -17.76 -23.77 -12.23
C SER A 143 -17.12 -22.94 -11.10
N TYR A 144 -15.79 -22.85 -11.11
CA TYR A 144 -15.02 -22.06 -10.12
C TYR A 144 -14.97 -20.56 -10.43
N ALA A 145 -15.29 -20.17 -11.66
CA ALA A 145 -15.27 -18.79 -12.14
C ALA A 145 -16.49 -18.51 -13.02
N PHE A 146 -16.75 -17.23 -13.27
CA PHE A 146 -17.84 -16.80 -14.14
C PHE A 146 -17.70 -17.36 -15.55
N THR A 147 -18.80 -17.72 -16.20
CA THR A 147 -18.77 -18.18 -17.59
C THR A 147 -18.72 -17.00 -18.56
N ALA A 148 -18.01 -17.15 -19.67
CA ALA A 148 -17.86 -16.08 -20.65
C ALA A 148 -19.21 -15.76 -21.32
N GLY A 149 -19.55 -14.47 -21.45
CA GLY A 149 -20.83 -14.04 -22.03
C GLY A 149 -22.03 -14.05 -21.10
N GLU A 150 -21.88 -14.49 -19.84
CA GLU A 150 -22.99 -14.54 -18.88
C GLU A 150 -23.32 -13.17 -18.28
N GLU A 151 -24.56 -13.04 -17.81
CA GLU A 151 -25.02 -11.86 -17.07
C GLU A 151 -24.79 -12.06 -15.57
N LEU A 152 -24.27 -11.01 -14.93
CA LEU A 152 -24.06 -10.90 -13.49
C LEU A 152 -25.12 -9.97 -12.92
N GLN A 153 -25.84 -10.46 -11.91
CA GLN A 153 -26.83 -9.69 -11.16
C GLN A 153 -26.29 -9.36 -9.76
N THR A 154 -26.69 -8.22 -9.22
CA THR A 154 -26.30 -7.81 -7.87
C THR A 154 -27.16 -8.54 -6.84
N VAL A 155 -26.52 -9.26 -5.92
CA VAL A 155 -27.21 -10.06 -4.89
C VAL A 155 -26.86 -9.59 -3.49
N THR A 156 -27.80 -9.76 -2.56
CA THR A 156 -27.49 -9.72 -1.12
C THR A 156 -27.24 -11.14 -0.63
N VAL A 157 -26.28 -11.29 0.29
CA VAL A 157 -25.96 -12.58 0.90
C VAL A 157 -26.37 -12.52 2.36
N ASP A 158 -27.19 -13.47 2.81
CA ASP A 158 -27.61 -13.56 4.20
C ASP A 158 -26.52 -14.16 5.12
N SER A 159 -26.75 -14.16 6.42
CA SER A 159 -25.84 -14.72 7.44
C SER A 159 -25.60 -16.24 7.29
N ALA A 160 -26.38 -16.92 6.44
CA ALA A 160 -26.29 -18.34 6.15
C ALA A 160 -25.63 -18.64 4.77
N GLY A 161 -25.24 -17.60 4.02
CA GLY A 161 -24.58 -17.72 2.73
C GLY A 161 -25.53 -17.89 1.53
N ALA A 162 -26.84 -17.73 1.72
CA ALA A 162 -27.80 -17.75 0.63
C ALA A 162 -27.86 -16.38 -0.07
N ALA A 163 -27.71 -16.39 -1.39
CA ALA A 163 -27.81 -15.20 -2.23
C ALA A 163 -29.27 -14.95 -2.61
N ALA A 164 -29.78 -13.76 -2.29
CA ALA A 164 -31.07 -13.25 -2.73
C ALA A 164 -30.85 -12.11 -3.72
N ASP A 165 -31.49 -12.23 -4.88
CA ASP A 165 -31.48 -11.19 -5.91
C ASP A 165 -32.06 -9.88 -5.37
N VAL A 166 -31.36 -8.77 -5.65
CA VAL A 166 -31.87 -7.44 -5.37
C VAL A 166 -32.68 -7.03 -6.59
N GLY A 167 -33.87 -7.60 -6.78
CA GLY A 167 -34.73 -7.38 -7.94
C GLY A 167 -35.23 -5.93 -8.17
N ALA A 168 -34.73 -4.97 -7.39
CA ALA A 168 -34.91 -3.52 -7.58
C ALA A 168 -33.67 -2.83 -8.21
N ASP A 169 -32.53 -3.52 -8.31
CA ASP A 169 -31.29 -3.01 -8.91
C ASP A 169 -31.19 -3.59 -10.34
N ASN A 170 -31.63 -2.83 -11.33
CA ASN A 170 -31.56 -3.22 -12.75
C ASN A 170 -30.16 -3.04 -13.36
N ASN A 171 -29.13 -2.85 -12.52
CA ASN A 171 -27.77 -2.62 -12.94
C ASN A 171 -27.01 -3.94 -12.98
N ASP A 172 -27.13 -4.63 -14.11
CA ASP A 172 -26.46 -5.91 -14.36
C ASP A 172 -25.12 -5.68 -15.08
N PHE A 173 -24.24 -6.68 -15.04
CA PHE A 173 -23.02 -6.70 -15.86
C PHE A 173 -23.06 -7.86 -16.83
N LYS A 174 -22.46 -7.70 -18.00
CA LYS A 174 -22.28 -8.81 -18.94
C LYS A 174 -20.80 -9.16 -19.04
N VAL A 175 -20.44 -10.40 -18.75
CA VAL A 175 -19.06 -10.90 -18.89
C VAL A 175 -18.68 -10.93 -20.37
N MET A 176 -17.46 -10.50 -20.69
CA MET A 176 -16.96 -10.52 -22.07
C MET A 176 -16.86 -11.96 -22.62
N PRO A 177 -16.89 -12.13 -23.96
CA PRO A 177 -16.74 -13.44 -24.59
C PRO A 177 -15.35 -14.04 -24.37
N THR A 178 -15.23 -15.36 -24.54
CA THR A 178 -13.98 -16.12 -24.29
C THR A 178 -12.78 -15.59 -25.08
N ALA A 179 -13.01 -14.95 -26.22
CA ALA A 179 -11.97 -14.35 -27.06
C ALA A 179 -11.17 -13.25 -26.36
N ASP A 180 -11.75 -12.58 -25.35
CA ASP A 180 -11.11 -11.49 -24.61
C ASP A 180 -10.45 -11.94 -23.30
N GLU A 181 -10.39 -13.26 -23.04
CA GLU A 181 -9.91 -13.85 -21.77
C GLU A 181 -10.56 -13.14 -20.56
N PRO A 182 -11.88 -13.29 -20.38
CA PRO A 182 -12.64 -12.47 -19.46
C PRO A 182 -12.22 -12.68 -18.01
N ASN A 183 -11.67 -13.85 -17.67
CA ASN A 183 -11.29 -14.17 -16.30
C ASN A 183 -9.80 -14.49 -16.18
N GLY A 184 -9.21 -14.08 -15.07
CA GLY A 184 -7.86 -14.49 -14.69
C GLY A 184 -7.49 -14.03 -13.30
N ARG A 185 -6.21 -14.16 -12.94
CA ARG A 185 -5.70 -13.72 -11.63
C ARG A 185 -5.24 -12.27 -11.67
N SER A 186 -5.48 -11.57 -10.59
CA SER A 186 -5.06 -10.20 -10.34
C SER A 186 -4.39 -10.09 -8.98
N SER A 187 -3.65 -9.02 -8.78
CA SER A 187 -2.97 -8.73 -7.53
C SER A 187 -3.29 -7.31 -7.05
N ILE A 188 -3.71 -7.19 -5.79
CA ILE A 188 -3.95 -5.91 -5.13
C ILE A 188 -3.02 -5.76 -3.94
N ALA A 189 -2.65 -4.52 -3.64
CA ALA A 189 -2.09 -4.13 -2.37
C ALA A 189 -3.10 -3.27 -1.62
N ASN A 190 -3.21 -3.46 -0.33
CA ASN A 190 -4.03 -2.65 0.55
C ASN A 190 -3.21 -2.18 1.73
N ILE A 191 -3.54 -1.01 2.25
CA ILE A 191 -2.98 -0.49 3.51
C ILE A 191 -4.13 -0.10 4.43
N SER A 192 -4.07 -0.53 5.69
CA SER A 192 -5.04 -0.12 6.70
C SER A 192 -4.80 1.31 7.17
N GLU A 193 -5.81 1.91 7.80
CA GLU A 193 -5.64 3.19 8.49
C GLU A 193 -4.53 3.10 9.55
N GLY A 194 -3.73 4.14 9.69
CA GLY A 194 -2.70 4.21 10.74
C GLY A 194 -1.91 5.50 10.75
N ILE A 195 -0.81 5.49 11.50
CA ILE A 195 0.10 6.60 11.71
C ILE A 195 1.51 6.15 11.35
N ILE A 196 2.17 6.93 10.51
CA ILE A 196 3.56 6.73 10.10
C ILE A 196 4.37 7.96 10.51
N TYR A 197 5.56 7.72 11.02
CA TYR A 197 6.51 8.77 11.32
C TYR A 197 7.29 9.12 10.05
N SER A 198 7.02 10.31 9.51
CA SER A 198 7.64 10.81 8.29
C SER A 198 7.90 12.31 8.39
N ARG A 199 9.10 12.73 7.99
CA ARG A 199 9.61 14.10 7.95
C ARG A 199 9.44 14.88 9.25
N GLY A 200 9.67 14.23 10.38
CA GLY A 200 9.45 14.84 11.70
C GLY A 200 7.99 14.89 12.15
N PHE A 201 7.03 14.50 11.30
CA PHE A 201 5.60 14.50 11.61
C PHE A 201 5.05 13.08 11.83
N PHE A 202 4.00 13.00 12.65
CA PHE A 202 3.17 11.81 12.80
C PHE A 202 2.00 11.92 11.81
N VAL A 203 2.18 11.35 10.62
CA VAL A 203 1.22 11.52 9.52
C VAL A 203 0.22 10.37 9.55
N LYS A 204 -1.06 10.73 9.57
CA LYS A 204 -2.16 9.77 9.47
C LYS A 204 -2.34 9.33 8.01
N VAL A 205 -2.37 8.02 7.80
CA VAL A 205 -2.67 7.38 6.52
C VAL A 205 -4.09 6.83 6.61
N ALA A 206 -4.94 7.18 5.65
CA ALA A 206 -6.26 6.56 5.49
C ALA A 206 -6.12 5.18 4.82
N GLU A 207 -7.15 4.35 4.94
CA GLU A 207 -7.22 3.09 4.19
C GLU A 207 -7.15 3.38 2.68
N GLN A 208 -6.26 2.67 1.99
CA GLN A 208 -6.05 2.83 0.55
C GLN A 208 -5.83 1.46 -0.10
N GLU A 209 -6.31 1.32 -1.32
CA GLU A 209 -6.11 0.15 -2.15
C GLU A 209 -5.40 0.54 -3.45
N LEU A 210 -4.49 -0.32 -3.91
CA LEU A 210 -3.73 -0.12 -5.14
C LEU A 210 -3.65 -1.43 -5.93
N ILE A 211 -4.05 -1.38 -7.19
CA ILE A 211 -3.91 -2.52 -8.10
C ILE A 211 -2.44 -2.64 -8.54
N LEU A 212 -1.82 -3.79 -8.25
CA LEU A 212 -0.43 -4.08 -8.62
C LEU A 212 -0.36 -4.50 -10.08
N GLU A 213 -1.11 -5.53 -10.46
CA GLU A 213 -1.22 -6.00 -11.83
C GLU A 213 -2.67 -6.35 -12.11
N LYS A 214 -3.23 -5.81 -13.20
CA LYS A 214 -4.63 -6.04 -13.57
C LYS A 214 -4.87 -7.48 -14.01
N TYR A 215 -3.92 -8.06 -14.76
CA TYR A 215 -4.11 -9.33 -15.48
C TYR A 215 -3.08 -10.41 -15.11
N SER A 216 -2.39 -10.27 -13.97
CA SER A 216 -1.41 -11.26 -13.50
C SER A 216 -1.42 -11.41 -11.98
N GLY A 217 -1.26 -12.67 -11.54
CA GLY A 217 -1.14 -13.07 -10.14
C GLY A 217 0.30 -13.18 -9.64
N ALA A 218 1.30 -12.79 -10.45
CA ALA A 218 2.73 -12.90 -10.11
C ALA A 218 3.45 -11.54 -10.19
N PRO A 219 3.00 -10.54 -9.40
CA PRO A 219 3.52 -9.18 -9.49
C PRO A 219 4.98 -9.10 -9.04
N SER A 220 5.71 -8.17 -9.65
CA SER A 220 7.09 -7.85 -9.28
C SER A 220 7.22 -6.35 -9.06
N TYR A 221 6.85 -5.88 -7.86
CA TYR A 221 6.91 -4.46 -7.48
C TYR A 221 7.35 -4.27 -6.03
N LYS A 222 7.91 -3.10 -5.76
CA LYS A 222 8.00 -2.52 -4.42
C LYS A 222 6.76 -1.68 -4.20
N VAL A 223 6.06 -1.92 -3.10
CA VAL A 223 4.84 -1.24 -2.69
C VAL A 223 5.16 -0.42 -1.46
N GLY A 224 4.75 0.84 -1.49
CA GLY A 224 5.12 1.79 -0.46
C GLY A 224 4.30 3.05 -0.51
N LEU A 225 4.66 4.01 0.33
CA LEU A 225 3.97 5.29 0.42
C LEU A 225 4.84 6.38 -0.18
N SER A 226 4.27 7.11 -1.14
CA SER A 226 4.84 8.36 -1.63
C SER A 226 4.42 9.52 -0.74
N ILE A 227 5.41 10.31 -0.33
CA ILE A 227 5.25 11.49 0.49
C ILE A 227 5.09 12.71 -0.41
N THR A 228 3.97 13.41 -0.26
CA THR A 228 3.69 14.69 -0.94
C THR A 228 3.42 15.78 0.08
N GLU A 229 4.15 16.88 -0.02
CA GLU A 229 3.95 18.08 0.80
C GLU A 229 3.21 19.13 -0.04
N SER A 230 2.17 19.74 0.51
CA SER A 230 1.40 20.78 -0.16
C SER A 230 0.82 21.80 0.82
N PHE A 231 0.47 22.97 0.28
CA PHE A 231 -0.26 24.00 0.99
C PHE A 231 -1.74 23.95 0.60
N VAL A 232 -2.62 23.98 1.59
CA VAL A 232 -4.07 24.14 1.39
C VAL A 232 -4.44 25.55 1.81
N THR A 233 -4.98 26.30 0.85
CA THR A 233 -5.42 27.68 1.05
C THR A 233 -6.94 27.73 1.23
N SER A 234 -7.44 28.82 1.80
CA SER A 234 -8.89 29.08 1.94
C SER A 234 -9.64 29.24 0.61
N ALA A 235 -8.92 29.36 -0.52
CA ALA A 235 -9.50 29.30 -1.86
C ALA A 235 -9.76 27.86 -2.34
N THR A 236 -9.02 26.88 -1.80
CA THR A 236 -9.17 25.46 -2.14
C THR A 236 -10.13 24.76 -1.18
N ASP A 237 -10.14 25.16 0.09
CA ASP A 237 -10.99 24.59 1.13
C ASP A 237 -11.77 25.68 1.88
N ASN A 238 -13.06 25.76 1.61
CA ASN A 238 -13.96 26.74 2.23
C ASN A 238 -14.15 26.50 3.74
N SER A 239 -13.82 25.32 4.27
CA SER A 239 -13.86 25.08 5.73
C SER A 239 -12.80 25.87 6.51
N LEU A 240 -11.79 26.41 5.82
CA LEU A 240 -10.80 27.30 6.39
C LEU A 240 -11.29 28.75 6.51
N GLN A 241 -12.47 29.06 5.98
CA GLN A 241 -13.11 30.36 6.18
C GLN A 241 -13.71 30.45 7.58
N ASP A 242 -13.79 31.66 8.12
CA ASP A 242 -14.37 31.89 9.44
C ASP A 242 -15.84 31.46 9.47
N ASN A 243 -16.18 30.56 10.41
CA ASN A 243 -17.51 29.98 10.57
C ASN A 243 -18.43 30.81 11.49
N SER A 244 -18.00 32.00 11.92
CA SER A 244 -18.75 32.87 12.82
C SER A 244 -19.83 33.68 12.10
N THR A 245 -21.05 33.10 12.05
CA THR A 245 -22.23 33.73 11.46
C THR A 245 -22.62 35.04 12.16
N GLY A 246 -22.91 36.09 11.39
CA GLY A 246 -23.43 37.37 11.90
C GLY A 246 -22.36 38.31 12.48
N THR A 247 -21.08 38.03 12.24
CA THR A 247 -19.96 38.91 12.59
C THR A 247 -19.36 39.55 11.34
N SER A 248 -18.61 40.65 11.50
CA SER A 248 -17.93 41.32 10.38
C SER A 248 -16.91 40.45 9.64
N ASN A 249 -16.51 39.33 10.25
CA ASN A 249 -15.48 38.44 9.74
C ASN A 249 -16.07 37.15 9.14
N GLU A 250 -17.40 37.03 9.06
CA GLU A 250 -18.05 35.87 8.45
C GLU A 250 -17.51 35.60 7.03
N ASN A 251 -17.08 34.36 6.77
CA ASN A 251 -16.40 33.93 5.54
C ASN A 251 -15.02 34.57 5.26
N ALA A 252 -14.39 35.23 6.24
CA ALA A 252 -13.03 35.72 6.07
C ALA A 252 -12.04 34.56 5.87
N ALA A 253 -11.06 34.75 4.99
CA ALA A 253 -10.02 33.78 4.71
C ALA A 253 -9.18 33.49 5.96
N GLY A 254 -9.20 32.24 6.44
CA GLY A 254 -8.30 31.78 7.48
C GLY A 254 -6.87 31.54 6.97
N ALA A 255 -5.97 31.21 7.90
CA ALA A 255 -4.59 30.89 7.58
C ALA A 255 -4.47 29.60 6.74
N ASP A 256 -3.45 29.54 5.90
CA ASP A 256 -3.15 28.34 5.10
C ASP A 256 -2.74 27.15 6.00
N ARG A 257 -2.82 25.94 5.45
CA ARG A 257 -2.43 24.70 6.12
C ARG A 257 -1.32 24.01 5.34
N PHE A 258 -0.23 23.68 6.04
CA PHE A 258 0.74 22.73 5.52
C PHE A 258 0.21 21.31 5.70
N LYS A 259 0.21 20.53 4.61
CA LYS A 259 -0.32 19.17 4.58
C LYS A 259 0.75 18.22 4.02
N VAL A 260 1.07 17.21 4.81
CA VAL A 260 1.82 16.03 4.35
C VAL A 260 0.82 14.93 4.04
N ALA A 261 0.75 14.52 2.79
CA ALA A 261 -0.08 13.42 2.33
C ALA A 261 0.77 12.21 1.96
N LEU A 262 0.33 11.04 2.43
CA LEU A 262 0.92 9.74 2.12
C LEU A 262 -0.04 8.98 1.21
N THR A 263 0.42 8.66 0.01
CA THR A 263 -0.35 7.93 -0.99
C THR A 263 0.31 6.60 -1.32
N LEU A 264 -0.48 5.53 -1.39
CA LEU A 264 0.00 4.20 -1.74
C LEU A 264 0.40 4.18 -3.22
N SER A 265 1.66 3.88 -3.49
CA SER A 265 2.22 3.81 -4.83
C SER A 265 3.10 2.57 -5.00
N LYS A 266 3.32 2.20 -6.26
CA LYS A 266 4.16 1.06 -6.65
C LYS A 266 5.32 1.52 -7.50
N THR A 267 6.48 0.93 -7.29
CA THR A 267 7.69 1.15 -8.07
C THR A 267 8.25 -0.20 -8.53
N THR A 268 8.98 -0.20 -9.65
CA THR A 268 9.60 -1.43 -10.16
C THR A 268 10.77 -1.85 -9.26
N LEU A 269 11.14 -3.13 -9.27
CA LEU A 269 12.25 -3.62 -8.43
C LEU A 269 13.58 -2.92 -8.74
N THR A 270 13.76 -2.45 -9.97
CA THR A 270 14.98 -1.79 -10.46
C THR A 270 14.93 -0.27 -10.33
N ALA A 271 13.82 0.31 -9.87
CA ALA A 271 13.73 1.74 -9.65
C ALA A 271 14.77 2.20 -8.62
N VAL A 272 15.39 3.34 -8.88
CA VAL A 272 16.28 4.00 -7.93
C VAL A 272 15.46 4.40 -6.71
N GLU A 273 16.01 4.19 -5.52
CA GLU A 273 15.39 4.58 -4.26
C GLU A 273 15.12 6.09 -4.25
N ASP A 274 13.85 6.48 -4.15
CA ASP A 274 13.45 7.87 -3.96
C ASP A 274 13.36 8.17 -2.46
N THR A 275 14.00 9.25 -2.03
CA THR A 275 13.88 9.81 -0.68
C THR A 275 12.44 10.11 -0.25
N ASN A 276 11.52 10.29 -1.20
CA ASN A 276 10.10 10.55 -0.94
C ASN A 276 9.26 9.26 -0.88
N PHE A 277 9.87 8.08 -1.00
CA PHE A 277 9.18 6.80 -1.04
C PHE A 277 9.56 5.93 0.15
N ILE A 278 8.56 5.52 0.93
CA ILE A 278 8.71 4.60 2.06
C ILE A 278 8.29 3.22 1.59
N GLU A 279 9.23 2.29 1.45
CA GLU A 279 8.93 0.90 1.07
C GLU A 279 8.31 0.12 2.25
N LEU A 280 7.14 -0.47 2.03
CA LEU A 280 6.43 -1.27 3.02
C LEU A 280 6.42 -2.77 2.66
N VAL A 281 6.21 -3.10 1.39
CA VAL A 281 6.16 -4.48 0.92
C VAL A 281 6.95 -4.62 -0.37
N ARG A 282 7.75 -5.69 -0.47
CA ARG A 282 8.42 -6.09 -1.71
C ARG A 282 7.89 -7.43 -2.16
N VAL A 283 7.44 -7.48 -3.41
CA VAL A 283 6.99 -8.72 -4.05
C VAL A 283 7.79 -8.96 -5.31
N ASN A 284 8.27 -10.19 -5.47
CA ASN A 284 9.04 -10.63 -6.63
C ASN A 284 8.41 -11.91 -7.19
N LYS A 285 7.84 -11.83 -8.40
CA LYS A 285 7.15 -12.94 -9.10
C LYS A 285 6.11 -13.65 -8.23
N GLY A 286 5.34 -12.87 -7.47
CA GLY A 286 4.30 -13.40 -6.58
C GLY A 286 4.81 -14.02 -5.27
N ILE A 287 6.08 -13.79 -4.91
CA ILE A 287 6.63 -14.13 -3.60
C ILE A 287 6.89 -12.84 -2.84
N ILE A 288 6.28 -12.71 -1.66
CA ILE A 288 6.56 -11.59 -0.74
C ILE A 288 7.97 -11.80 -0.18
N GLU A 289 8.90 -10.93 -0.51
CA GLU A 289 10.29 -10.98 -0.02
C GLU A 289 10.44 -10.21 1.28
N LEU A 290 9.78 -9.06 1.38
CA LEU A 290 9.87 -8.14 2.51
C LEU A 290 8.47 -7.60 2.81
N GLN A 291 8.12 -7.55 4.09
CA GLN A 291 6.91 -6.93 4.58
C GLN A 291 7.23 -6.27 5.92
N VAL A 292 7.10 -4.95 5.97
CA VAL A 292 7.27 -4.16 7.18
C VAL A 292 5.91 -4.12 7.89
N ASN A 293 5.79 -4.87 8.99
CA ASN A 293 4.54 -4.97 9.77
C ASN A 293 4.73 -4.50 11.22
N ARG A 294 5.86 -3.89 11.54
CA ARG A 294 6.21 -3.45 12.89
C ARG A 294 6.92 -2.09 12.87
N PRO A 295 6.81 -1.33 13.96
CA PRO A 295 7.59 -0.12 14.14
C PRO A 295 9.09 -0.42 14.11
N MET A 296 9.81 0.35 13.30
CA MET A 296 11.26 0.43 13.31
C MET A 296 11.67 1.50 14.31
N TYR A 297 12.23 1.05 15.43
CA TYR A 297 12.70 1.94 16.48
C TYR A 297 14.11 2.48 16.16
N SER A 298 14.44 3.64 16.73
CA SER A 298 15.73 4.30 16.59
C SER A 298 16.66 3.91 17.76
N GLU A 299 17.07 4.84 18.62
CA GLU A 299 18.06 4.59 19.67
C GLU A 299 17.59 3.61 20.75
N ILE A 300 16.28 3.55 21.00
CA ILE A 300 15.70 2.57 21.91
C ILE A 300 15.90 1.13 21.41
N GLU A 301 15.93 0.91 20.09
CA GLU A 301 16.25 -0.39 19.50
C GLU A 301 17.67 -0.83 19.87
N ASN A 302 18.64 0.08 19.74
CA ASN A 302 20.05 -0.19 20.07
C ASN A 302 20.21 -0.59 21.54
N THR A 303 19.51 0.10 22.43
CA THR A 303 19.54 -0.21 23.87
C THR A 303 18.92 -1.57 24.18
N LEU A 304 17.79 -1.90 23.55
CA LEU A 304 17.13 -3.20 23.70
C LEU A 304 17.96 -4.34 23.08
N ALA A 305 18.57 -4.11 21.93
CA ALA A 305 19.45 -5.05 21.27
C ALA A 305 20.67 -5.36 22.15
N ARG A 306 21.34 -4.33 22.70
CA ARG A 306 22.45 -4.53 23.65
C ARG A 306 22.03 -5.38 24.84
N ARG A 307 20.90 -5.06 25.49
CA ARG A 307 20.39 -5.84 26.63
C ARG A 307 20.07 -7.29 26.27
N THR A 308 19.54 -7.52 25.07
CA THR A 308 19.21 -8.87 24.59
C THR A 308 20.47 -9.68 24.31
N PHE A 309 21.48 -9.05 23.71
CA PHE A 309 22.76 -9.68 23.44
C PHE A 309 23.53 -10.01 24.72
N ASP A 310 23.58 -9.07 25.68
CA ASP A 310 24.23 -9.29 26.98
C ASP A 310 23.57 -10.42 27.78
N ALA A 311 22.25 -10.63 27.61
CA ALA A 311 21.50 -11.66 28.32
C ALA A 311 21.61 -13.04 27.68
N SER A 312 21.55 -13.14 26.35
CA SER A 312 21.34 -14.41 25.65
C SER A 312 22.27 -14.66 24.46
N GLY A 313 23.13 -13.70 24.09
CA GLY A 313 23.98 -13.78 22.91
C GLY A 313 23.19 -13.86 21.60
N ASP A 314 23.72 -14.61 20.63
CA ASP A 314 23.06 -14.88 19.34
C ASP A 314 22.26 -16.17 19.41
N PHE A 315 20.98 -16.12 19.03
CA PHE A 315 20.12 -17.30 19.08
C PHE A 315 19.05 -17.29 17.98
N VAL A 316 18.59 -18.48 17.63
CA VAL A 316 17.54 -18.70 16.63
C VAL A 316 16.27 -19.14 17.35
N VAL A 317 15.18 -18.43 17.11
CA VAL A 317 13.85 -18.77 17.67
C VAL A 317 13.10 -19.71 16.73
N ARG A 318 13.09 -19.38 15.43
CA ARG A 318 12.49 -20.18 14.37
C ARG A 318 13.56 -20.51 13.34
N GLN A 319 13.87 -21.79 13.17
CA GLN A 319 14.94 -22.26 12.31
C GLN A 319 14.74 -21.82 10.86
N PHE A 320 15.83 -21.39 10.23
CA PHE A 320 15.88 -21.21 8.79
C PHE A 320 16.24 -22.55 8.16
N SER A 321 15.43 -23.01 7.21
CA SER A 321 15.76 -24.16 6.36
C SER A 321 16.39 -23.66 5.07
N GLN A 322 17.51 -24.26 4.70
CA GLN A 322 18.21 -23.97 3.45
C GLN A 322 17.89 -25.01 2.39
N SER A 323 17.61 -24.56 1.18
CA SER A 323 17.49 -25.41 0.00
C SER A 323 18.42 -24.88 -1.08
N MET A 324 19.28 -25.75 -1.62
CA MET A 324 20.13 -25.37 -2.74
C MET A 324 19.45 -25.74 -4.06
N ARG A 325 19.45 -24.79 -4.98
CA ARG A 325 18.95 -24.92 -6.35
C ARG A 325 20.00 -24.44 -7.33
N GLU A 326 19.87 -24.91 -8.56
CA GLU A 326 20.74 -24.47 -9.64
C GLU A 326 20.30 -23.07 -10.11
N HIS A 327 21.25 -22.24 -10.52
CA HIS A 327 20.88 -20.87 -10.91
C HIS A 327 20.26 -20.84 -12.30
N LEU A 328 20.78 -21.63 -13.25
CA LEU A 328 20.16 -21.82 -14.54
C LEU A 328 19.17 -22.99 -14.48
N ASP A 329 17.95 -22.77 -14.97
CA ASP A 329 16.98 -23.80 -15.26
C ASP A 329 17.14 -24.28 -16.71
N ASP A 330 17.55 -25.54 -16.86
CA ASP A 330 17.67 -26.27 -18.13
C ASP A 330 16.52 -27.27 -18.34
N THR A 331 15.44 -27.18 -17.55
CA THR A 331 14.27 -28.08 -17.50
C THR A 331 14.51 -29.48 -16.91
N THR A 332 15.77 -29.88 -16.76
CA THR A 332 16.16 -31.18 -16.15
C THR A 332 16.78 -31.02 -14.77
N ASN A 333 17.34 -29.85 -14.53
CA ASN A 333 17.95 -29.43 -13.30
C ASN A 333 16.95 -28.59 -12.51
N ARG A 334 16.93 -28.69 -11.18
CA ARG A 334 15.99 -27.91 -10.33
C ARG A 334 16.43 -26.43 -10.27
N GLY A 335 16.49 -25.78 -11.42
CA GLY A 335 16.98 -24.43 -11.60
C GLY A 335 15.95 -23.37 -11.18
N TYR A 336 16.43 -22.18 -10.86
CA TYR A 336 15.57 -21.09 -10.39
C TYR A 336 15.33 -19.99 -11.44
N TYR A 337 16.33 -19.70 -12.30
CA TYR A 337 16.20 -18.70 -13.37
C TYR A 337 16.33 -19.33 -14.74
N THR A 338 15.39 -19.05 -15.64
CA THR A 338 15.53 -19.43 -17.07
C THR A 338 16.60 -18.58 -17.76
N LYS A 339 17.14 -19.07 -18.89
CA LYS A 339 18.20 -18.39 -19.65
C LYS A 339 17.81 -16.97 -20.09
N ALA A 340 16.54 -16.75 -20.42
CA ALA A 340 15.99 -15.45 -20.82
C ALA A 340 15.99 -14.41 -19.69
N LEU A 341 16.03 -14.85 -18.42
CA LEU A 341 15.96 -14.01 -17.22
C LEU A 341 17.32 -13.91 -16.52
N GLY A 342 18.42 -14.16 -17.22
CA GLY A 342 19.78 -14.01 -16.68
C GLY A 342 20.28 -15.21 -15.87
N GLY A 343 19.73 -16.40 -16.08
CA GLY A 343 20.25 -17.65 -15.52
C GLY A 343 21.71 -17.87 -15.90
N ASN A 344 22.59 -18.12 -14.92
CA ASN A 344 24.02 -18.29 -15.13
C ASN A 344 24.48 -19.65 -14.59
N GLU A 345 25.03 -20.49 -15.45
CA GLU A 345 25.54 -21.84 -15.12
C GLU A 345 26.66 -21.82 -14.07
N ALA A 346 27.40 -20.71 -13.98
CA ALA A 346 28.50 -20.53 -13.03
C ALA A 346 28.03 -20.19 -11.61
N LYS A 347 26.72 -20.13 -11.36
CA LYS A 347 26.13 -19.80 -10.05
C LYS A 347 25.18 -20.90 -9.59
N PHE A 348 24.99 -20.99 -8.27
CA PHE A 348 23.88 -21.71 -7.64
C PHE A 348 23.10 -20.74 -6.75
N VAL A 349 21.86 -21.05 -6.43
CA VAL A 349 21.00 -20.22 -5.58
C VAL A 349 20.70 -20.99 -4.30
N MET A 350 21.10 -20.41 -3.16
CA MET A 350 20.68 -20.90 -1.85
C MET A 350 19.41 -20.17 -1.44
N GLN A 351 18.30 -20.90 -1.36
CA GLN A 351 17.04 -20.39 -0.85
C GLN A 351 17.03 -20.57 0.67
N VAL A 352 16.86 -19.45 1.38
CA VAL A 352 16.71 -19.44 2.85
C VAL A 352 15.24 -19.23 3.17
N SER A 353 14.62 -20.19 3.86
CA SER A 353 13.20 -20.12 4.23
C SER A 353 12.91 -18.99 5.23
N PRO A 354 11.62 -18.63 5.43
CA PRO A 354 11.20 -17.76 6.52
C PRO A 354 11.66 -18.32 7.87
N GLY A 355 12.03 -17.44 8.79
CA GLY A 355 12.65 -17.80 10.08
C GLY A 355 12.82 -16.58 10.97
N LYS A 356 13.18 -16.78 12.23
CA LYS A 356 13.35 -15.70 13.22
C LYS A 356 14.60 -15.96 14.04
N ALA A 357 15.50 -15.00 14.08
CA ALA A 357 16.70 -15.05 14.91
C ALA A 357 17.05 -13.67 15.48
N TYR A 358 17.90 -13.67 16.50
CA TYR A 358 18.52 -12.49 17.05
C TYR A 358 20.02 -12.58 16.81
N VAL A 359 20.57 -11.58 16.14
CA VAL A 359 22.01 -11.46 15.84
C VAL A 359 22.49 -10.14 16.40
N LYS A 360 23.46 -10.18 17.31
CA LYS A 360 23.92 -9.03 18.11
C LYS A 360 22.76 -8.34 18.83
N GLY A 361 21.74 -9.12 19.22
CA GLY A 361 20.52 -8.65 19.85
C GLY A 361 19.52 -7.95 18.91
N PHE A 362 19.86 -7.72 17.64
CA PHE A 362 18.90 -7.22 16.65
C PHE A 362 18.01 -8.34 16.14
N GLU A 363 16.71 -8.07 16.08
CA GLU A 363 15.74 -9.02 15.57
C GLU A 363 15.83 -9.12 14.04
N ILE A 364 15.95 -10.33 13.53
CA ILE A 364 15.83 -10.64 12.11
C ILE A 364 14.63 -11.58 11.94
N ASP A 365 13.52 -11.02 11.47
CA ASP A 365 12.31 -11.77 11.10
C ASP A 365 12.19 -11.80 9.58
N LYS A 366 12.36 -13.00 8.99
CA LYS A 366 12.15 -13.21 7.57
C LYS A 366 10.77 -13.81 7.36
N VAL A 367 9.92 -13.09 6.64
CA VAL A 367 8.58 -13.52 6.22
C VAL A 367 8.63 -14.27 4.88
N GLY A 368 9.56 -13.88 3.99
CA GLY A 368 9.73 -14.46 2.66
C GLY A 368 10.92 -15.42 2.52
N THR A 369 10.91 -16.22 1.46
CA THR A 369 12.09 -17.00 1.05
C THR A 369 13.03 -16.12 0.25
N THR A 370 14.28 -15.95 0.70
CA THR A 370 15.27 -15.14 -0.01
C THR A 370 16.20 -16.02 -0.85
N PRO A 371 16.29 -15.83 -2.18
CA PRO A 371 17.31 -16.45 -2.99
C PRO A 371 18.65 -15.72 -2.83
N ILE A 372 19.69 -16.43 -2.39
CA ILE A 372 21.07 -15.92 -2.29
C ILE A 372 21.89 -16.54 -3.42
N PRO A 373 22.26 -15.78 -4.47
CA PRO A 373 23.10 -16.29 -5.54
C PRO A 373 24.55 -16.41 -5.07
N LEU A 374 25.13 -17.59 -5.25
CA LEU A 374 26.50 -17.93 -4.89
C LEU A 374 27.26 -18.40 -6.13
N ASN A 375 28.53 -18.06 -6.24
CA ASN A 375 29.37 -18.51 -7.34
C ASN A 375 29.76 -19.98 -7.11
N LYS A 376 29.66 -20.82 -8.15
CA LYS A 376 30.21 -22.18 -8.12
C LYS A 376 31.73 -22.11 -8.02
N ALA A 377 32.32 -23.06 -7.29
CA ALA A 377 33.76 -23.21 -7.24
C ALA A 377 34.29 -23.51 -8.65
N ARG A 378 35.24 -22.70 -9.13
CA ARG A 378 35.85 -22.84 -10.47
C ARG A 378 37.15 -23.66 -10.46
N THR A 379 37.66 -24.00 -9.28
CA THR A 379 38.95 -24.68 -9.11
C THR A 379 38.87 -25.68 -7.97
N THR A 380 39.13 -26.94 -8.28
CA THR A 380 39.45 -27.99 -7.31
C THR A 380 40.97 -27.94 -7.07
N LYS A 381 41.41 -27.65 -5.83
CA LYS A 381 42.80 -27.96 -5.45
C LYS A 381 42.90 -29.48 -5.35
N ASN A 382 43.67 -30.08 -6.26
CA ASN A 382 44.14 -31.45 -6.10
C ASN A 382 45.29 -31.52 -5.10
#